data_AF-A0A6F8YF74-F1
#
_entry.id   AF-A0A6F8YF74-F1
#
_cell.length_a   1.000
_cell.length_b   1.000
_cell.length_c   1.000
_cell.angle_alpha   90.00
_cell.angle_beta   90.00
_cell.angle_gamma   90.00
#
_symmetry.space_group_name_H-M   'P 1'
#
loop_
_entity.id
_entity.type
_entity.pdbx_description
1 polymer ?
#
loop_
_entity_poly.entity_id
_entity_poly.type
_entity_poly.pdbx_seq_one_letter_code
_entity_poly.pdbx_strand_id
1 'polypeptide(L)'
;MVGLIGKIRDAGRVAEPAPPQPEQGLPAAGLGGSVQVRHVDAGSCNGCEIEVGQAFGPTYDAERHGVRLVASPRHADVLTVTGPVTVNMAGPLRATYEAMPRPGLVVAVGDCARDCGVFAGGYGVLGPVSDVVPVDVQVPGCPPEPAAIVAALRGVSGR
;
A
#
# COMPACT_ATOMS: atom_id res chain seq x y z
N MET A 1 36.09 -24.24 6.30
CA MET A 1 34.79 -24.27 7.00
C MET A 1 34.42 -22.82 7.30
N VAL A 2 33.49 -22.23 6.55
CA VAL A 2 33.13 -20.81 6.77
C VAL A 2 32.45 -20.70 8.13
N GLY A 3 33.10 -20.00 9.07
CA GLY A 3 32.58 -19.78 10.42
C GLY A 3 31.27 -19.00 10.40
N LEU A 4 30.52 -19.03 11.51
CA LEU A 4 29.21 -18.39 11.64
C LEU A 4 29.20 -16.92 11.17
N ILE A 5 30.27 -16.17 11.49
CA ILE A 5 30.43 -14.77 11.07
C ILE A 5 30.54 -14.64 9.54
N GLY A 6 31.23 -15.57 8.88
CA GLY A 6 31.32 -15.60 7.41
C GLY A 6 29.97 -15.91 6.78
N LYS A 7 29.19 -16.83 7.35
CA LYS A 7 27.82 -17.11 6.89
C LYS A 7 26.87 -15.94 7.11
N ILE A 8 26.98 -15.21 8.23
CA ILE A 8 26.18 -14.00 8.50
C ILE A 8 26.52 -12.90 7.50
N ARG A 9 27.81 -12.76 7.15
CA ARG A 9 28.26 -11.78 6.16
C ARG A 9 27.84 -12.15 4.74
N ASP A 10 27.93 -13.44 4.38
CA ASP A 10 27.61 -13.93 3.04
C ASP A 10 26.10 -14.07 2.79
N ALA A 11 25.31 -14.37 3.83
CA ALA A 11 23.85 -14.24 3.78
C ALA A 11 23.39 -12.76 3.79
N GLY A 12 24.33 -11.82 3.81
CA GLY A 12 24.09 -10.38 3.88
C GLY A 12 23.00 -9.92 2.91
N ARG A 13 22.11 -9.07 3.43
CA ARG A 13 20.91 -8.49 2.78
C ARG A 13 20.16 -9.50 1.90
N VAL A 14 19.20 -10.19 2.51
CA VAL A 14 18.18 -11.02 1.83
C VAL A 14 17.21 -10.16 1.01
N ALA A 15 17.10 -8.87 1.31
CA ALA A 15 16.18 -7.97 0.64
C ALA A 15 16.63 -7.68 -0.80
N GLU A 16 15.66 -7.74 -1.71
CA GLU A 16 15.80 -7.32 -3.10
C GLU A 16 16.26 -5.85 -3.18
N PRO A 17 16.99 -5.48 -4.24
CA PRO A 17 17.34 -4.08 -4.51
C PRO A 17 16.11 -3.18 -4.46
N ALA A 18 16.30 -1.93 -4.05
CA ALA A 18 15.19 -0.99 -4.01
C ALA A 18 14.65 -0.78 -5.45
N PRO A 19 13.35 -0.95 -5.70
CA PRO A 19 12.78 -0.72 -7.02
C PRO A 19 12.98 0.75 -7.40
N PRO A 20 13.16 1.10 -8.68
CA PRO A 20 13.29 2.50 -9.09
C PRO A 20 12.10 3.31 -8.56
N GLN A 21 12.36 4.59 -8.24
CA GLN A 21 11.26 5.48 -7.86
C GLN A 21 10.29 5.63 -9.04
N PRO A 22 8.96 5.74 -8.79
CA PRO A 22 8.00 5.95 -9.85
C PRO A 22 8.36 7.18 -10.70
N GLU A 23 8.28 7.08 -12.03
CA GLU A 23 8.56 8.20 -12.94
C GLU A 23 7.53 9.34 -12.81
N GLN A 24 6.32 9.05 -12.33
CA GLN A 24 5.30 10.05 -12.05
C GLN A 24 5.46 10.60 -10.64
N GLY A 25 5.67 11.92 -10.55
CA GLY A 25 5.83 12.63 -9.29
C GLY A 25 4.61 12.43 -8.39
N LEU A 26 4.85 11.87 -7.21
CA LEU A 26 3.86 11.80 -6.16
C LEU A 26 3.53 13.21 -5.66
N PRO A 27 2.32 13.46 -5.15
CA PRO A 27 1.90 14.79 -4.73
C PRO A 27 2.94 15.43 -3.79
N ALA A 28 3.12 16.75 -3.93
CA ALA A 28 4.15 17.55 -3.24
C ALA A 28 4.13 17.44 -1.70
N ALA A 29 3.09 16.84 -1.11
CA ALA A 29 2.95 16.52 0.30
C ALA A 29 3.64 15.22 0.71
N GLY A 30 4.81 14.90 0.12
CA GLY A 30 5.61 13.74 0.49
C GLY A 30 5.87 13.74 2.00
N LEU A 31 5.31 12.74 2.70
CA LEU A 31 5.48 12.56 4.13
C LEU A 31 6.94 12.15 4.35
N GLY A 32 7.77 13.11 4.75
CA GLY A 32 9.22 12.92 4.75
C GLY A 32 9.69 11.92 5.81
N GLY A 33 10.35 10.86 5.36
CA GLY A 33 11.26 10.06 6.18
C GLY A 33 10.64 8.89 6.95
N SER A 34 9.50 9.06 7.62
CA SER A 34 8.81 7.98 8.34
C SER A 34 7.31 8.09 8.11
N VAL A 35 6.72 7.06 7.50
CA VAL A 35 5.34 7.03 7.03
C VAL A 35 4.62 5.85 7.68
N GLN A 36 3.53 6.15 8.38
CA GLN A 36 2.70 5.16 9.02
C GLN A 36 1.52 4.80 8.11
N VAL A 37 1.43 3.53 7.72
CA VAL A 37 0.45 3.02 6.76
C VAL A 37 -0.61 2.19 7.48
N ARG A 38 -1.88 2.51 7.27
CA ARG A 38 -3.00 1.62 7.59
C ARG A 38 -3.53 1.00 6.30
N HIS A 39 -3.63 -0.33 6.26
CA HIS A 39 -4.27 -1.05 5.15
C HIS A 39 -5.76 -1.30 5.42
N VAL A 40 -6.62 -1.06 4.44
CA VAL A 40 -8.05 -1.38 4.48
C VAL A 40 -8.42 -2.21 3.26
N ASP A 41 -8.94 -3.40 3.51
CA ASP A 41 -9.67 -4.17 2.51
C ASP A 41 -11.11 -3.64 2.40
N ALA A 42 -11.50 -3.14 1.23
CA ALA A 42 -12.83 -2.60 0.95
C ALA A 42 -13.78 -3.59 0.25
N GLY A 43 -13.35 -4.83 0.02
CA GLY A 43 -14.11 -5.85 -0.73
C GLY A 43 -13.26 -6.73 -1.66
N SER A 44 -11.97 -6.85 -1.38
CA SER A 44 -10.96 -7.58 -2.16
C SER A 44 -11.17 -9.11 -2.11
N CYS A 45 -10.48 -9.79 -3.02
CA CYS A 45 -10.40 -11.25 -3.10
C CYS A 45 -9.19 -11.85 -2.35
N ASN A 46 -8.52 -11.07 -1.50
CA ASN A 46 -7.26 -11.39 -0.80
C ASN A 46 -6.00 -11.38 -1.67
N GLY A 47 -6.10 -11.19 -2.99
CA GLY A 47 -4.94 -11.20 -3.89
C GLY A 47 -3.99 -10.03 -3.62
N CYS A 48 -4.51 -8.80 -3.53
CA CYS A 48 -3.67 -7.62 -3.27
C CYS A 48 -3.12 -7.62 -1.84
N GLU A 49 -3.84 -8.19 -0.88
CA GLU A 49 -3.44 -8.31 0.53
C GLU A 49 -2.20 -9.20 0.69
N ILE A 50 -2.12 -10.29 -0.09
CA ILE A 50 -0.94 -11.16 -0.13
C ILE A 50 0.27 -10.35 -0.61
N GLU A 51 0.13 -9.59 -1.69
CA GLU A 51 1.23 -8.79 -2.24
C GLU A 51 1.62 -7.61 -1.34
N VAL A 52 0.65 -6.97 -0.68
CA VAL A 52 0.92 -5.99 0.39
C VAL A 52 1.70 -6.67 1.52
N GLY A 53 1.31 -7.88 1.94
CA GLY A 53 2.06 -8.67 2.92
C GLY A 53 3.50 -8.97 2.48
N GLN A 54 3.70 -9.33 1.20
CA GLN A 54 5.03 -9.55 0.64
C GLN A 54 5.86 -8.27 0.58
N ALA A 55 5.25 -7.11 0.29
CA ALA A 55 5.94 -5.82 0.28
C ALA A 55 6.58 -5.48 1.64
N PHE A 56 5.94 -5.87 2.74
CA PHE A 56 6.47 -5.74 4.11
C PHE A 56 7.23 -6.99 4.59
N GLY A 57 7.33 -8.03 3.77
CA GLY A 57 8.09 -9.24 4.06
C GLY A 57 9.61 -9.02 3.93
N PRO A 58 10.44 -9.99 4.34
CA PRO A 58 11.90 -9.86 4.37
C PRO A 58 12.54 -9.71 2.98
N THR A 59 11.84 -10.13 1.92
CA THR A 59 12.32 -10.03 0.54
C THR A 59 12.20 -8.61 -0.01
N TYR A 60 11.07 -7.93 0.18
CA TYR A 60 10.85 -6.59 -0.36
C TYR A 60 11.04 -5.47 0.66
N ASP A 61 10.94 -5.79 1.96
CA ASP A 61 11.27 -4.98 3.12
C ASP A 61 10.98 -3.48 2.91
N ALA A 62 9.70 -3.13 2.83
CA ALA A 62 9.25 -1.75 2.76
C ALA A 62 9.66 -0.94 4.00
N GLU A 63 9.83 -1.59 5.17
CA GLU A 63 10.19 -0.91 6.43
C GLU A 63 11.55 -0.22 6.35
N ARG A 64 12.52 -0.76 5.57
CA ARG A 64 13.82 -0.10 5.36
C ARG A 64 13.70 1.29 4.72
N HIS A 65 12.60 1.55 4.02
CA HIS A 65 12.32 2.84 3.36
C HIS A 65 11.50 3.78 4.24
N GLY A 66 11.42 3.50 5.55
CA GLY A 66 10.71 4.33 6.51
C GLY A 66 9.19 4.14 6.47
N VAL A 67 8.69 3.04 5.92
CA VAL A 67 7.25 2.79 5.80
C VAL A 67 6.84 1.69 6.79
N ARG A 68 5.90 1.94 7.69
CA ARG A 68 5.51 0.97 8.72
C ARG A 68 4.01 0.75 8.76
N LEU A 69 3.58 -0.50 8.85
CA LEU A 69 2.17 -0.82 9.09
C LEU A 69 1.75 -0.46 10.52
N VAL A 70 0.60 0.20 10.64
CA VAL A 70 -0.04 0.51 11.93
C VAL A 70 -1.45 -0.05 11.99
N ALA A 71 -1.88 -0.42 13.21
CA ALA A 71 -3.19 -1.03 13.43
C ALA A 71 -4.34 -0.01 13.44
N SER A 72 -4.06 1.24 13.86
CA SER A 72 -5.09 2.27 14.03
C SER A 72 -4.96 3.33 12.94
N PRO A 73 -6.07 3.74 12.29
CA PRO A 73 -6.05 4.87 11.36
C PRO A 73 -5.65 6.19 12.04
N ARG A 74 -5.87 6.32 13.36
CA ARG A 74 -5.45 7.51 14.13
C ARG A 74 -3.93 7.67 14.23
N HIS A 75 -3.18 6.61 13.93
CA HIS A 75 -1.71 6.63 13.88
C HIS A 75 -1.18 6.59 12.45
N ALA A 76 -2.05 6.66 11.43
CA ALA A 76 -1.69 6.47 10.05
C ALA A 76 -1.62 7.81 9.32
N ASP A 77 -0.54 8.00 8.58
CA ASP A 77 -0.36 9.12 7.66
C ASP A 77 -0.84 8.72 6.24
N VAL A 78 -0.85 7.41 5.94
CA VAL A 78 -1.27 6.84 4.66
C VAL A 78 -2.31 5.75 4.86
N LEU A 79 -3.38 5.81 4.08
CA LEU A 79 -4.36 4.74 3.94
C LEU A 79 -4.10 3.98 2.65
N THR A 80 -3.69 2.72 2.73
CA THR A 80 -3.65 1.82 1.57
C THR A 80 -4.99 1.10 1.48
N VAL A 81 -5.63 1.14 0.31
CA VAL A 81 -6.97 0.56 0.12
C VAL A 81 -6.94 -0.43 -1.03
N THR A 82 -7.50 -1.62 -0.82
CA THR A 82 -7.57 -2.70 -1.80
C THR A 82 -9.01 -3.11 -2.07
N GLY A 83 -9.21 -3.74 -3.24
CA GLY A 83 -10.52 -4.25 -3.66
C GLY A 83 -11.45 -3.19 -4.26
N PRO A 84 -12.52 -3.62 -4.95
CA PRO A 84 -13.61 -2.73 -5.28
C PRO A 84 -14.30 -2.32 -3.97
N VAL A 85 -14.80 -1.09 -3.86
CA VAL A 85 -15.54 -0.71 -2.66
C VAL A 85 -16.90 -1.37 -2.70
N THR A 86 -17.14 -2.34 -1.82
CA THR A 86 -18.46 -2.94 -1.67
C THR A 86 -19.42 -1.97 -1.02
N VAL A 87 -20.73 -2.12 -1.27
CA VAL A 87 -21.78 -1.26 -0.69
C VAL A 87 -21.66 -1.19 0.84
N ASN A 88 -21.33 -2.32 1.48
CA ASN A 88 -21.21 -2.42 2.93
C ASN A 88 -19.91 -1.79 3.48
N MET A 89 -18.86 -1.69 2.66
CA MET A 89 -17.57 -1.13 3.07
C MET A 89 -17.46 0.38 2.85
N ALA A 90 -18.38 1.00 2.12
CA ALA A 90 -18.35 2.45 1.87
C ALA A 90 -18.34 3.28 3.17
N GLY A 91 -19.21 2.94 4.13
CA GLY A 91 -19.27 3.61 5.44
C GLY A 91 -17.99 3.40 6.27
N PRO A 92 -17.57 2.14 6.51
CA PRO A 92 -16.33 1.85 7.23
C PRO A 92 -15.08 2.49 6.61
N LEU A 93 -14.96 2.50 5.27
CA LEU A 93 -13.83 3.12 4.58
C LEU A 93 -13.79 4.63 4.82
N ARG A 94 -14.94 5.32 4.65
CA ARG A 94 -15.04 6.76 4.92
C ARG A 94 -14.72 7.09 6.37
N ALA A 95 -15.28 6.35 7.32
CA ALA A 95 -15.02 6.55 8.75
C ALA A 95 -13.54 6.33 9.10
N THR A 96 -12.87 5.37 8.43
CA THR A 96 -11.45 5.12 8.62
C THR A 96 -10.60 6.29 8.11
N TYR A 97 -10.91 6.82 6.92
CA TYR A 97 -10.24 7.99 6.36
C TYR A 97 -10.45 9.24 7.23
N GLU A 98 -11.68 9.48 7.71
CA GLU A 98 -12.00 10.61 8.60
C GLU A 98 -11.30 10.51 9.97
N ALA A 99 -10.95 9.31 10.41
CA ALA A 99 -10.23 9.09 11.66
C ALA A 99 -8.71 9.34 11.56
N MET A 100 -8.17 9.57 10.36
CA MET A 100 -6.74 9.84 10.18
C MET A 100 -6.37 11.28 10.57
N PRO A 101 -5.17 11.50 11.14
CA PRO A 101 -4.61 12.84 11.26
C PRO A 101 -4.41 13.48 9.87
N ARG A 102 -4.49 14.82 9.80
CA ARG A 102 -4.18 15.58 8.57
C ARG A 102 -2.80 16.24 8.70
N PRO A 103 -1.99 16.27 7.62
CA PRO A 103 -2.28 15.77 6.27
C PRO A 103 -2.19 14.24 6.17
N GLY A 104 -3.16 13.61 5.50
CA GLY A 104 -3.18 12.16 5.26
C GLY A 104 -3.41 11.84 3.79
N LEU A 105 -2.73 10.81 3.28
CA LEU A 105 -2.79 10.39 1.87
C LEU A 105 -3.50 9.04 1.72
N VAL A 106 -4.07 8.79 0.53
CA VAL A 106 -4.70 7.53 0.18
C VAL A 106 -4.04 6.91 -1.05
N VAL A 107 -3.66 5.64 -0.93
CA VAL A 107 -3.07 4.83 -2.00
C VAL A 107 -4.04 3.71 -2.35
N ALA A 108 -4.60 3.74 -3.55
CA ALA A 108 -5.42 2.66 -4.09
C ALA A 108 -4.51 1.58 -4.70
N VAL A 109 -4.64 0.34 -4.25
CA VAL A 109 -3.78 -0.78 -4.66
C VAL A 109 -4.61 -1.82 -5.42
N GLY A 110 -4.20 -2.05 -6.67
CA GLY A 110 -4.81 -2.99 -7.60
C GLY A 110 -5.91 -2.40 -8.46
N ASP A 111 -6.19 -3.06 -9.59
CA ASP A 111 -7.15 -2.59 -10.61
C ASP A 111 -8.56 -2.49 -10.03
N CYS A 112 -8.94 -3.41 -9.14
CA CYS A 112 -10.25 -3.34 -8.51
C CYS A 112 -10.45 -2.09 -7.64
N ALA A 113 -9.39 -1.59 -6.99
CA ALA A 113 -9.46 -0.35 -6.24
C ALA A 113 -9.51 0.90 -7.15
N ARG A 114 -8.97 0.77 -8.37
CA ARG A 114 -8.88 1.86 -9.35
C ARG A 114 -10.14 2.03 -10.19
N ASP A 115 -10.70 0.94 -10.70
CA ASP A 115 -11.78 0.96 -11.69
C ASP A 115 -12.78 -0.21 -11.51
N CYS A 116 -12.80 -0.84 -10.33
CA CYS A 116 -13.55 -2.07 -10.01
C CYS A 116 -13.06 -3.35 -10.72
N GLY A 117 -12.16 -3.25 -11.70
CA GLY A 117 -11.60 -4.39 -12.41
C GLY A 117 -12.68 -5.36 -12.90
N VAL A 118 -12.48 -6.66 -12.64
CA VAL A 118 -13.41 -7.73 -13.03
C VAL A 118 -14.77 -7.66 -12.33
N PHE A 119 -14.92 -6.85 -11.27
CA PHE A 119 -16.16 -6.70 -10.52
C PHE A 119 -16.96 -5.45 -10.91
N ALA A 120 -16.53 -4.72 -11.94
CA ALA A 120 -17.25 -3.56 -12.45
C ALA A 120 -18.70 -3.91 -12.82
N GLY A 121 -19.66 -3.11 -12.34
CA GLY A 121 -21.10 -3.35 -12.55
C GLY A 121 -21.72 -4.46 -11.70
N GLY A 122 -20.95 -5.07 -10.78
CA GLY A 122 -21.48 -6.06 -9.84
C GLY A 122 -22.48 -5.45 -8.85
N TYR A 123 -23.56 -6.18 -8.53
CA TYR A 123 -24.65 -5.69 -7.67
C TYR A 123 -24.20 -5.25 -6.27
N GLY A 124 -23.13 -5.87 -5.75
CA GLY A 124 -22.59 -5.61 -4.41
C GLY A 124 -21.45 -4.59 -4.41
N VAL A 125 -21.06 -4.08 -5.59
CA VAL A 125 -19.97 -3.12 -5.76
C VAL A 125 -20.57 -1.73 -5.87
N LEU A 126 -20.10 -0.81 -5.01
CA LEU A 126 -20.46 0.59 -5.10
C LEU A 126 -19.66 1.29 -6.20
N GLY A 127 -18.36 1.03 -6.28
CA GLY A 127 -17.46 1.70 -7.21
C GLY A 127 -15.98 1.55 -6.85
N PRO A 128 -15.08 2.26 -7.57
CA PRO A 128 -13.68 2.38 -7.20
C PRO A 128 -13.50 3.16 -5.90
N VAL A 129 -12.29 3.13 -5.33
CA VAL A 129 -11.96 3.83 -4.07
C VAL A 129 -12.17 5.33 -4.17
N SER A 130 -11.91 5.91 -5.35
CA SER A 130 -12.07 7.35 -5.63
C SER A 130 -13.49 7.87 -5.48
N ASP A 131 -14.50 6.99 -5.53
CA ASP A 131 -15.90 7.39 -5.35
C ASP A 131 -16.26 7.59 -3.87
N VAL A 132 -15.42 7.10 -2.95
CA VAL A 132 -15.70 7.12 -1.50
C VAL A 132 -14.73 8.02 -0.73
N VAL A 133 -13.45 8.01 -1.09
CA VAL A 133 -12.38 8.83 -0.47
C VAL A 133 -11.44 9.38 -1.54
N PRO A 134 -10.79 10.55 -1.34
CA PRO A 134 -9.86 11.10 -2.32
C PRO A 134 -8.65 10.17 -2.46
N VAL A 135 -8.29 9.80 -3.68
CA VAL A 135 -7.14 8.94 -3.97
C VAL A 135 -5.98 9.79 -4.47
N ASP A 136 -4.83 9.70 -3.81
CA ASP A 136 -3.62 10.44 -4.14
C ASP A 136 -2.68 9.64 -5.04
N VAL A 137 -2.64 8.31 -4.85
CA VAL A 137 -1.73 7.40 -5.55
C VAL A 137 -2.50 6.15 -5.99
N GLN A 138 -2.22 5.67 -7.20
CA GLN A 138 -2.79 4.43 -7.71
C GLN A 138 -1.66 3.47 -8.09
N VAL A 139 -1.77 2.22 -7.65
CA VAL A 139 -0.85 1.13 -7.99
C VAL A 139 -1.60 0.12 -8.87
N PRO A 140 -1.46 0.17 -10.20
CA PRO A 140 -2.19 -0.73 -11.11
C PRO A 140 -1.66 -2.17 -11.03
N GLY A 141 -2.54 -3.15 -11.26
CA GLY A 141 -2.23 -4.58 -11.29
C GLY A 141 -3.33 -5.49 -10.69
N CYS A 142 -3.28 -6.79 -10.99
CA CYS A 142 -4.27 -7.77 -10.51
C CYS A 142 -3.64 -9.13 -10.11
N PRO A 143 -2.95 -9.22 -8.95
CA PRO A 143 -2.53 -8.10 -8.10
C PRO A 143 -1.26 -7.42 -8.64
N PRO A 144 -0.96 -6.17 -8.20
CA PRO A 144 0.33 -5.54 -8.50
C PRO A 144 1.47 -6.30 -7.85
N GLU A 145 2.63 -6.35 -8.51
CA GLU A 145 3.84 -6.94 -7.90
C GLU A 145 4.25 -6.17 -6.63
N PRO A 146 4.83 -6.84 -5.61
CA PRO A 146 5.26 -6.18 -4.38
C PRO A 146 6.24 -5.04 -4.63
N ALA A 147 7.12 -5.16 -5.63
CA ALA A 147 8.06 -4.12 -6.03
C ALA A 147 7.33 -2.82 -6.45
N ALA A 148 6.19 -2.92 -7.12
CA ALA A 148 5.39 -1.76 -7.51
C ALA A 148 4.74 -1.09 -6.29
N ILE A 149 4.25 -1.88 -5.33
CA ILE A 149 3.73 -1.38 -4.06
C ILE A 149 4.83 -0.67 -3.27
N VAL A 150 6.03 -1.26 -3.15
CA VAL A 150 7.18 -0.64 -2.50
C VAL A 150 7.57 0.66 -3.20
N ALA A 151 7.62 0.69 -4.54
CA ALA A 151 7.97 1.91 -5.28
C ALA A 151 6.99 3.06 -4.99
N ALA A 152 5.68 2.78 -4.95
CA ALA A 152 4.67 3.76 -4.60
C ALA A 152 4.86 4.28 -3.16
N LEU A 153 5.04 3.38 -2.19
CA LEU A 153 5.24 3.75 -0.78
C LEU A 153 6.55 4.50 -0.54
N ARG A 154 7.63 4.13 -1.24
CA ARG A 154 8.93 4.83 -1.22
C ARG A 154 8.81 6.27 -1.67
N GLY A 155 8.08 6.49 -2.75
CA GLY A 155 7.93 7.84 -3.23
C GLY A 155 7.05 8.69 -2.29
N VAL A 156 6.14 8.08 -1.52
CA VAL A 156 5.40 8.78 -0.46
C VAL A 156 6.32 9.14 0.70
N SER A 157 7.24 8.24 1.10
CA SER A 157 8.21 8.49 2.17
C SER A 157 9.39 9.39 1.76
N GLY A 158 9.58 9.61 0.46
CA GLY A 158 10.69 10.36 -0.11
C GLY A 158 12.06 9.67 0.05
N ARG A 159 12.09 8.35 0.24
CA ARG A 159 13.32 7.54 0.41
C ARG A 159 13.53 6.55 -0.72
#